data_AF-A0A447N8U0-F1
#
_entry.id   AF-A0A447N8U0-F1
#
_cell.length_a   1.000
_cell.length_b   1.000
_cell.length_c   1.000
_cell.angle_alpha   90.00
_cell.angle_beta   90.00
_cell.angle_gamma   90.00
#
_symmetry.space_group_name_H-M   'P 1'
#
loop_
_entity.id
_entity.type
_entity.pdbx_description
1 polymer ?
#
loop_
_entity_poly.entity_id
_entity_poly.type
_entity_poly.pdbx_seq_one_letter_code
_entity_poly.pdbx_strand_id
1 'polypeptide(L)'
;MLKIILSHWLETLPAQIAAWQREQQHGLFKQWSNAVEFLPEMTPWRLDLLHSVTAESETPLSEGQLKRIDTCCVILMPWRKGPFSLYGVDIDTEWRSDWKWDSRTAAICQI
;
A
#
# COMPACT_ATOMS: atom_id res chain seq x y z
N MET A 1 8.00 -24.41 15.98
CA MET A 1 6.64 -24.63 15.44
C MET A 1 5.88 -23.33 15.60
N LEU A 2 5.68 -22.57 14.52
CA LEU A 2 4.96 -21.29 14.55
C LEU A 2 3.49 -21.55 14.85
N LYS A 3 3.12 -21.59 16.14
CA LYS A 3 1.72 -21.67 16.58
C LYS A 3 1.16 -20.26 16.66
N ILE A 4 0.68 -19.77 15.53
CA ILE A 4 -0.12 -18.55 15.45
C ILE A 4 -1.57 -19.02 15.31
N ILE A 5 -2.54 -18.37 15.98
CA ILE A 5 -3.96 -18.78 16.06
C ILE A 5 -4.60 -18.99 14.66
N LEU A 6 -4.04 -18.34 13.65
CA LEU A 6 -4.48 -18.41 12.25
C LEU A 6 -3.91 -19.61 11.46
N SER A 7 -3.14 -20.52 12.06
CA SER A 7 -2.47 -21.60 11.33
C SER A 7 -3.42 -22.54 10.59
N HIS A 8 -4.65 -22.71 11.08
CA HIS A 8 -5.68 -23.52 10.44
C HIS A 8 -6.08 -23.00 9.04
N TRP A 9 -5.87 -21.71 8.75
CA TRP A 9 -6.12 -21.17 7.40
C TRP A 9 -5.13 -21.68 6.36
N LEU A 10 -3.99 -22.25 6.74
CA LEU A 10 -3.06 -22.86 5.79
C LEU A 10 -3.65 -24.09 5.10
N GLU A 11 -4.69 -24.71 5.65
CA GLU A 11 -5.38 -25.85 5.04
C GLU A 11 -6.23 -25.43 3.83
N THR A 12 -6.70 -24.18 3.79
CA THR A 12 -7.66 -23.70 2.77
C THR A 12 -7.14 -22.53 1.94
N LEU A 13 -6.44 -21.58 2.56
CA LEU A 13 -6.02 -20.33 1.94
C LEU A 13 -5.10 -20.52 0.73
N PRO A 14 -4.08 -21.42 0.76
CA PRO A 14 -3.20 -21.59 -0.40
C PRO A 14 -3.93 -22.07 -1.65
N ALA A 15 -4.89 -23.00 -1.48
CA ALA A 15 -5.69 -23.51 -2.60
C ALA A 15 -6.59 -22.42 -3.20
N GLN A 16 -7.19 -21.58 -2.34
CA GLN A 16 -8.02 -20.45 -2.77
C GLN A 16 -7.20 -19.39 -3.52
N ILE A 17 -6.02 -19.03 -3.02
CA ILE A 17 -5.13 -18.07 -3.69
C ILE A 17 -4.68 -18.62 -5.06
N ALA A 18 -4.30 -19.89 -5.15
CA ALA A 18 -3.87 -20.50 -6.40
C ALA A 18 -4.99 -20.60 -7.44
N ALA A 19 -6.23 -20.82 -7.02
CA ALA A 19 -7.39 -20.76 -7.91
C ALA A 19 -7.59 -19.32 -8.43
N TRP A 20 -7.62 -18.33 -7.54
CA TRP A 20 -7.76 -16.92 -7.89
C TRP A 20 -6.67 -16.44 -8.85
N GLN A 21 -5.40 -16.78 -8.61
CA GLN A 21 -4.28 -16.40 -9.47
C GLN A 21 -4.40 -16.93 -10.90
N ARG A 22 -5.00 -18.12 -11.09
CA ARG A 22 -5.21 -18.71 -12.42
C ARG A 22 -6.39 -18.08 -13.15
N GLU A 23 -7.44 -17.72 -12.42
CA GLU A 23 -8.72 -17.29 -13.00
C GLU A 23 -8.81 -15.76 -13.19
N GLN A 24 -8.10 -14.98 -12.38
CA GLN A 24 -8.24 -13.51 -12.31
C GLN A 24 -7.06 -12.74 -12.90
N GLN A 25 -6.39 -13.30 -13.92
CA GLN A 25 -5.42 -12.56 -14.72
C GLN A 25 -6.13 -11.62 -15.71
N HIS A 26 -6.77 -10.58 -15.20
CA HIS A 26 -7.33 -9.53 -16.04
C HIS A 26 -6.22 -8.85 -16.87
N GLY A 27 -6.57 -8.32 -18.05
CA GLY A 27 -5.58 -7.75 -18.99
C GLY A 27 -4.69 -6.65 -18.41
N LEU A 28 -5.17 -5.90 -17.41
CA LEU A 28 -4.41 -4.85 -16.72
C LEU A 28 -3.53 -5.40 -15.59
N PHE A 29 -3.73 -6.64 -15.13
CA PHE A 29 -2.99 -7.22 -14.02
C PHE A 29 -1.49 -7.21 -14.27
N LYS A 30 -1.05 -7.56 -15.48
CA LYS A 30 0.37 -7.54 -15.85
C LYS A 30 0.95 -6.12 -15.77
N GLN A 31 0.19 -5.11 -16.18
CA GLN A 31 0.62 -3.72 -16.12
C GLN A 31 0.78 -3.26 -14.66
N TRP A 32 -0.18 -3.60 -13.79
CA TRP A 32 -0.12 -3.27 -12.37
C TRP A 32 0.99 -4.03 -11.64
N SER A 33 1.15 -5.33 -11.91
CA SER A 33 2.23 -6.16 -11.34
C SER A 33 3.59 -5.59 -11.71
N ASN A 34 3.79 -5.25 -12.98
CA ASN A 34 5.02 -4.63 -13.44
C ASN A 34 5.25 -3.29 -12.74
N ALA A 35 4.23 -2.44 -12.57
CA ALA A 35 4.39 -1.17 -11.87
C ALA A 35 4.86 -1.37 -10.41
N VAL A 36 4.36 -2.41 -9.72
CA VAL A 36 4.82 -2.78 -8.38
C VAL A 36 6.27 -3.28 -8.41
N GLU A 37 6.64 -4.15 -9.36
CA GLU A 37 8.01 -4.64 -9.51
C GLU A 37 9.01 -3.52 -9.88
N PHE A 38 8.55 -2.50 -10.61
CA PHE A 38 9.36 -1.34 -10.97
C PHE A 38 9.46 -0.31 -9.85
N LEU A 39 8.69 -0.41 -8.76
CA LEU A 39 8.92 0.45 -7.61
C LEU A 39 10.25 0.09 -6.93
N PRO A 40 11.06 1.09 -6.53
CA PRO A 40 12.29 0.81 -5.80
C PRO A 40 11.96 0.24 -4.42
N GLU A 41 12.60 -0.86 -4.05
CA GLU A 41 12.55 -1.36 -2.68
C GLU A 41 13.36 -0.41 -1.79
N MET A 42 12.68 0.21 -0.83
CA MET A 42 13.26 1.24 0.02
C MET A 42 12.80 1.02 1.46
N THR A 43 13.73 1.13 2.39
CA THR A 43 13.40 1.19 3.82
C THR A 43 13.23 2.66 4.21
N PRO A 44 12.07 3.07 4.74
CA PRO A 44 11.87 4.44 5.16
C PRO A 44 12.78 4.76 6.35
N TRP A 45 13.40 5.94 6.31
CA TRP A 45 14.17 6.45 7.45
C TRP A 45 13.23 6.91 8.57
N ARG A 46 12.13 7.57 8.18
CA ARG A 46 11.02 7.92 9.07
C ARG A 46 9.72 7.40 8.48
N LEU A 47 8.90 6.84 9.37
CA LEU A 47 7.60 6.30 9.03
C LEU A 47 6.58 6.79 10.07
N ASP A 48 5.58 7.54 9.62
CA ASP A 48 4.39 7.84 10.41
C ASP A 48 3.26 6.94 9.91
N LEU A 49 2.72 6.13 10.83
CA LEU A 49 1.50 5.33 10.67
C LEU A 49 0.45 5.68 11.74
N LEU A 50 0.76 6.64 12.61
CA LEU A 50 -0.09 7.03 13.74
C LEU A 50 -1.06 8.14 13.31
N HIS A 51 -0.57 9.16 12.62
CA HIS A 51 -1.38 10.32 12.20
C HIS A 51 -1.68 10.32 10.71
N SER A 52 -0.80 9.73 9.91
CA SER A 52 -0.93 9.62 8.46
C SER A 52 -0.26 8.33 8.00
N VAL A 53 -0.25 8.06 6.69
CA VAL A 53 0.62 7.06 6.09
C VAL A 53 1.69 7.81 5.31
N THR A 54 2.77 8.16 6.02
CA THR A 54 3.87 8.98 5.50
C THR A 54 5.21 8.27 5.65
N ALA A 55 5.95 8.17 4.55
CA ALA A 55 7.29 7.60 4.53
C ALA A 55 8.30 8.63 4.02
N GLU A 56 9.42 8.80 4.72
CA GLU A 56 10.48 9.75 4.37
C GLU A 56 11.83 9.05 4.25
N SER A 57 12.70 9.59 3.39
CA SER A 57 14.10 9.20 3.27
C SER A 57 15.00 10.17 4.03
N GLU A 58 16.16 9.70 4.50
CA GLU A 58 17.12 10.54 5.23
C GLU A 58 17.61 11.73 4.39
N THR A 59 17.89 11.46 3.11
CA THR A 59 18.21 12.48 2.11
C THR A 59 17.08 12.57 1.08
N PRO A 60 16.76 13.77 0.55
CA PRO A 60 15.80 13.90 -0.53
C PRO A 60 16.17 13.00 -1.73
N LEU A 61 15.17 12.36 -2.30
CA LEU A 61 15.36 11.56 -3.52
C LEU A 61 15.72 12.46 -4.71
N SER A 62 16.45 11.89 -5.66
CA SER A 62 16.66 12.55 -6.94
C SER A 62 15.36 12.71 -7.73
N GLU A 63 15.26 13.74 -8.58
CA GLU A 63 14.09 13.96 -9.43
C GLU A 63 13.72 12.73 -10.28
N GLY A 64 14.72 11.98 -10.75
CA GLY A 64 14.49 10.75 -11.51
C GLY A 64 13.83 9.65 -10.69
N GLN A 65 14.18 9.52 -9.41
CA GLN A 65 13.56 8.55 -8.50
C GLN A 65 12.13 8.96 -8.15
N LEU A 66 11.91 10.24 -7.84
CA LEU A 66 10.57 10.79 -7.59
C LEU A 66 9.65 10.56 -8.79
N LYS A 67 10.12 10.90 -10.00
CA LYS A 67 9.37 10.70 -11.23
C LYS A 67 9.06 9.22 -11.50
N ARG A 68 9.98 8.31 -11.17
CA ARG A 68 9.77 6.86 -11.28
C ARG A 68 8.65 6.39 -10.34
N ILE A 69 8.69 6.82 -9.07
CA ILE A 69 7.65 6.50 -8.08
C ILE A 69 6.30 7.05 -8.54
N ASP A 70 6.25 8.32 -8.89
CA ASP A 70 5.05 9.00 -9.39
C ASP A 70 4.44 8.27 -10.60
N THR A 71 5.26 7.93 -11.61
CA THR A 71 4.80 7.19 -12.79
C THR A 71 4.20 5.83 -12.42
N CYS A 72 4.82 5.10 -11.50
CA CYS A 72 4.30 3.81 -11.04
C CYS A 72 2.96 3.99 -10.29
N CYS A 73 2.85 5.01 -9.44
CA CYS A 73 1.61 5.36 -8.75
C CYS A 73 0.49 5.72 -9.72
N VAL A 74 0.78 6.46 -10.78
CA VAL A 74 -0.18 6.82 -11.84
C VAL A 74 -0.70 5.57 -12.57
N ILE A 75 0.17 4.59 -12.86
CA ILE A 75 -0.24 3.32 -13.48
C ILE A 75 -1.19 2.51 -12.59
N LEU A 76 -1.04 2.64 -11.27
CA LEU A 76 -1.88 1.97 -10.27
C LEU A 76 -3.21 2.68 -10.01
N MET A 77 -3.51 3.78 -10.71
CA MET A 77 -4.84 4.40 -10.64
C MET A 77 -5.94 3.41 -11.07
N PRO A 78 -7.15 3.51 -10.48
CA PRO A 78 -7.61 4.60 -9.62
C PRO A 78 -7.32 4.41 -8.12
N TRP A 79 -6.68 5.40 -7.50
CA TRP A 79 -6.52 5.47 -6.05
C TRP A 79 -7.77 6.04 -5.38
N ARG A 80 -8.56 5.15 -4.76
CA ARG A 80 -9.80 5.56 -4.10
C ARG A 80 -9.63 5.87 -2.61
N LYS A 81 -8.64 5.30 -1.92
CA LYS A 81 -8.47 5.45 -0.46
C LYS A 81 -7.08 5.98 -0.16
N GLY A 82 -7.00 6.94 0.76
CA GLY A 82 -5.79 7.67 1.13
C GLY A 82 -6.15 8.84 2.05
N PRO A 83 -5.33 9.91 2.11
CA PRO A 83 -4.13 10.18 1.30
C PRO A 83 -2.89 9.39 1.72
N PHE A 84 -1.90 9.28 0.83
CA PHE A 84 -0.56 8.72 1.13
C PHE A 84 0.51 9.75 0.78
N SER A 85 1.59 9.82 1.57
CA SER A 85 2.76 10.64 1.27
C SER A 85 4.02 9.76 1.28
N LEU A 86 4.57 9.48 0.10
CA LEU A 86 5.66 8.51 -0.07
C LEU A 86 6.89 9.20 -0.65
N TYR A 87 7.88 9.42 0.20
CA TYR A 87 9.19 9.98 -0.15
C TYR A 87 9.11 11.32 -0.91
N GLY A 88 8.11 12.15 -0.61
CA GLY A 88 7.85 13.42 -1.29
C GLY A 88 6.88 13.34 -2.47
N VAL A 89 6.33 12.16 -2.79
CA VAL A 89 5.21 11.98 -3.72
C VAL A 89 3.91 11.90 -2.93
N ASP A 90 3.05 12.89 -3.09
CA ASP A 90 1.73 12.94 -2.46
C ASP A 90 0.68 12.32 -3.39
N ILE A 91 0.08 11.21 -2.93
CA ILE A 91 -0.97 10.50 -3.64
C ILE A 91 -2.32 10.97 -3.08
N ASP A 92 -2.89 11.96 -3.77
CA ASP A 92 -4.25 12.40 -3.51
C ASP A 92 -5.26 11.39 -4.05
N THR A 93 -6.16 10.97 -3.17
CA THR A 93 -7.15 9.93 -3.47
C THR A 93 -8.56 10.49 -3.37
N GLU A 94 -9.49 9.85 -4.09
CA GLU A 94 -10.90 10.27 -4.13
C GLU A 94 -11.53 10.41 -2.73
N TRP A 95 -11.14 9.55 -1.78
CA TRP A 95 -11.71 9.56 -0.43
C TRP A 95 -10.66 9.94 0.62
N ARG A 96 -10.98 11.00 1.37
CA ARG A 96 -10.34 11.40 2.64
C ARG A 96 -10.62 10.38 3.73
N SER A 97 -9.85 9.29 3.71
CA SER A 97 -10.04 8.16 4.62
C SER A 97 -9.48 8.46 6.01
N ASP A 98 -8.57 9.44 6.10
CA ASP A 98 -8.06 10.06 7.32
C ASP A 98 -9.18 10.56 8.23
N TRP A 99 -10.14 11.31 7.70
CA TRP A 99 -11.25 11.86 8.51
C TRP A 99 -12.12 10.78 9.13
N LYS A 100 -12.35 9.70 8.39
CA LYS A 100 -13.11 8.54 8.87
C LYS A 100 -12.32 7.78 9.94
N TRP A 101 -11.00 7.70 9.79
CA TRP A 101 -10.13 7.04 10.75
C TRP A 101 -10.09 7.82 12.07
N ASP A 102 -9.82 9.12 12.04
CA ASP A 102 -9.74 9.98 13.22
C ASP A 102 -11.02 9.91 14.07
N SER A 103 -12.17 9.94 13.41
CA SER A 103 -13.48 9.82 14.06
C SER A 103 -13.66 8.49 14.79
N ARG A 104 -13.10 7.39 14.27
CA ARG A 104 -13.21 6.05 14.88
C ARG A 104 -12.16 5.80 15.94
N THR A 105 -10.93 6.27 15.73
CA THR A 105 -9.85 6.13 16.69
C THR A 105 -10.22 6.80 18.01
N ALA A 106 -10.84 7.98 17.95
CA ALA A 106 -11.39 8.63 19.14
C ALA A 106 -12.41 7.77 19.90
N ALA A 107 -13.21 6.96 19.20
CA ALA A 107 -14.20 6.08 19.82
C ALA A 107 -13.59 4.77 20.38
N ILE A 108 -12.54 4.24 19.74
CA ILE A 108 -11.87 3.00 20.16
C ILE A 108 -10.95 3.25 21.37
N CYS A 109 -10.26 4.39 21.42
CA CYS A 109 -9.37 4.73 22.53
C CYS A 109 -10.09 5.10 23.85
N GLN A 110 -11.43 5.08 23.87
CA GLN A 110 -12.24 5.29 25.10
C GLN A 110 -12.65 3.96 25.78
N ILE A 111 -12.16 2.82 25.29
CA ILE A 111 -12.34 1.48 25.87
C ILE A 111 -10.98 1.00 26.39
#